data_AF-A0A6F9C0H2-F1
#
_entry.id   AF-A0A6F9C0H2-F1
#
_cell.length_a   1.000
_cell.length_b   1.000
_cell.length_c   1.000
_cell.angle_alpha   90.00
_cell.angle_beta   90.00
_cell.angle_gamma   90.00
#
_symmetry.space_group_name_H-M   'P 1'
#
loop_
_entity.id
_entity.type
_entity.pdbx_description
1 polymer ?
#
loop_
_entity_poly.entity_id
_entity_poly.type
_entity_poly.pdbx_seq_one_letter_code
_entity_poly.pdbx_strand_id
1 'polypeptide(L)'
;MLWTVSLCLLLAVSSSGVPLDRYSTKGQHKVLLISFDGFRWDYDRDVDTPNLDRMAKDGVKARYVTPPYLTITSPTHFTLLTGRYIENHGVIHNMWFNITTSEKLPYYATQFKNEWWDNGTLPIWITAQRQG
;
A
#
# COMPACT_ATOMS: atom_id res chain seq x y z
N MET A 1 48.91 -7.79 49.25
CA MET A 1 47.45 -7.64 49.06
C MET A 1 47.17 -6.31 48.37
N LEU A 2 47.36 -6.19 47.05
CA LEU A 2 47.31 -4.89 46.36
C LEU A 2 46.95 -5.02 44.86
N TRP A 3 46.03 -5.94 44.53
CA TRP A 3 45.62 -6.20 43.13
C TRP A 3 44.09 -6.29 42.96
N THR A 4 43.31 -5.58 43.78
CA THR A 4 41.83 -5.59 43.68
C THR A 4 41.20 -4.25 43.37
N VAL A 5 41.98 -3.18 43.14
CA VAL A 5 41.41 -1.83 42.96
C VAL A 5 41.34 -1.37 41.49
N SER A 6 42.00 -2.05 40.54
CA SER A 6 42.04 -1.59 39.14
C SER A 6 40.86 -2.00 38.25
N LEU A 7 39.90 -2.79 38.72
CA LEU A 7 38.82 -3.32 37.86
C LEU A 7 37.48 -2.55 37.94
N CYS A 8 37.41 -1.43 38.67
CA CYS A 8 36.18 -0.63 38.77
C CYS A 8 36.23 0.71 38.01
N LEU A 9 37.32 1.03 37.32
CA LEU A 9 37.51 2.33 36.65
C LEU A 9 37.25 2.32 35.13
N LEU A 10 36.76 1.21 34.56
CA LEU A 10 36.40 1.13 33.13
C LEU A 10 34.89 1.06 32.86
N LEU A 11 34.04 1.29 33.87
CA LEU A 11 32.57 1.28 33.73
C LEU A 11 31.92 2.67 33.64
N ALA A 12 32.72 3.72 33.42
CA ALA A 12 32.20 5.04 33.11
C ALA A 12 32.57 5.44 31.67
N VAL A 13 32.25 4.57 30.71
CA VAL A 13 32.00 5.07 29.36
C VAL A 13 30.68 5.81 29.46
N SER A 14 30.77 7.11 29.72
CA SER A 14 29.69 8.06 29.57
C SER A 14 29.13 7.88 28.16
N SER A 15 28.05 7.12 28.05
CA SER A 15 27.19 7.15 26.89
C SER A 15 26.54 8.53 26.90
N SER A 16 27.28 9.52 26.41
CA SER A 16 26.69 10.70 25.79
C SER A 16 25.94 10.17 24.58
N GLY A 17 24.77 9.60 24.83
CA GLY A 17 23.75 9.42 23.83
C GLY A 17 23.47 10.83 23.35
N VAL A 18 24.13 11.20 22.25
CA VAL A 18 23.68 12.31 21.43
C VAL A 18 22.20 11.99 21.25
N PRO A 19 21.26 12.84 21.70
CA PRO A 19 19.90 12.67 21.25
C PRO A 19 20.06 12.68 19.75
N LEU A 20 19.78 11.53 19.10
CA LEU A 20 19.45 11.54 17.69
C LEU A 20 18.39 12.59 17.66
N ASP A 21 18.78 13.77 17.19
CA ASP A 21 17.90 14.85 16.86
C ASP A 21 17.06 14.18 15.80
N ARG A 22 15.97 13.56 16.28
CA ARG A 22 14.94 13.03 15.43
C ARG A 22 14.69 14.27 14.62
N TYR A 23 14.97 14.18 13.33
CA TYR A 23 14.25 14.93 12.33
C TYR A 23 12.77 14.56 12.52
N SER A 24 12.20 14.97 13.66
CA SER A 24 10.85 15.37 13.88
C SER A 24 10.75 16.69 13.15
N THR A 25 10.92 16.63 11.84
CA THR A 25 10.00 17.36 11.01
C THR A 25 8.64 16.85 11.48
N LYS A 26 7.95 17.71 12.22
CA LYS A 26 6.53 17.56 12.54
C LYS A 26 5.75 17.76 11.22
N GLY A 27 6.10 16.95 10.23
CA GLY A 27 5.74 17.05 8.83
C GLY A 27 5.09 15.73 8.46
N GLN A 28 3.88 15.81 7.92
CA GLN A 28 3.16 14.64 7.48
C GLN A 28 3.99 13.89 6.42
N HIS A 29 4.19 12.59 6.62
CA HIS A 29 4.78 11.74 5.59
C HIS A 29 3.82 11.65 4.40
N LYS A 30 4.35 11.83 3.19
CA LYS A 30 3.58 11.65 1.96
C LYS A 30 3.39 10.16 1.69
N VAL A 31 2.25 9.81 1.09
CA VAL A 31 1.92 8.43 0.70
C VAL A 31 2.00 8.31 -0.83
N LEU A 32 2.73 7.30 -1.32
CA LEU A 32 2.77 6.90 -2.71
C LEU A 32 2.29 5.44 -2.81
N LEU A 33 1.22 5.21 -3.57
CA LEU A 33 0.70 3.88 -3.85
C LEU A 33 1.03 3.51 -5.31
N ILE A 34 1.69 2.38 -5.51
CA ILE A 34 2.04 1.83 -6.82
C ILE A 34 1.37 0.46 -6.94
N SER A 35 0.68 0.22 -8.06
CA SER A 35 0.11 -1.08 -8.40
C SER A 35 0.70 -1.55 -9.73
N PHE A 36 1.21 -2.79 -9.74
CA PHE A 36 1.55 -3.52 -10.95
C PHE A 36 0.45 -4.55 -11.21
N ASP A 37 -0.37 -4.33 -12.24
CA ASP A 37 -1.52 -5.21 -12.51
C ASP A 37 -1.06 -6.65 -12.81
N GLY A 38 -1.75 -7.62 -12.23
CA GLY A 38 -1.45 -9.04 -12.40
C GLY A 38 -0.12 -9.52 -11.79
N PHE A 39 0.52 -8.75 -10.89
CA PHE A 39 1.73 -9.21 -10.19
C PHE A 39 1.37 -10.32 -9.19
N ARG A 40 1.61 -11.58 -9.56
CA ARG A 40 1.33 -12.73 -8.68
C ARG A 40 2.34 -12.76 -7.52
N TRP A 41 1.91 -13.31 -6.39
CA TRP A 41 2.65 -13.30 -5.12
C TRP A 41 4.03 -13.99 -5.13
N ASP A 42 4.33 -14.76 -6.18
CA ASP A 42 5.55 -15.55 -6.35
C ASP A 42 6.38 -15.16 -7.59
N TYR A 43 6.01 -14.10 -8.31
CA TYR A 43 6.75 -13.64 -9.50
C TYR A 43 8.16 -13.13 -9.21
N ASP A 44 8.48 -12.83 -7.96
CA ASP A 44 9.82 -12.40 -7.52
C ASP A 44 10.69 -13.58 -7.04
N ARG A 45 10.24 -14.83 -7.18
CA ARG A 45 10.97 -16.00 -6.67
C ARG A 45 11.89 -16.65 -7.68
N ASP A 46 11.58 -16.55 -8.96
CA ASP A 46 12.30 -17.17 -10.08
C ASP A 46 12.90 -16.14 -11.05
N VAL A 47 12.90 -14.86 -10.66
CA VAL A 47 13.44 -13.74 -11.43
C VAL A 47 14.33 -12.89 -10.53
N ASP A 48 15.41 -12.34 -11.08
CA ASP A 48 16.28 -11.39 -10.37
C ASP A 48 15.58 -10.03 -10.23
N THR A 49 15.19 -9.68 -8.99
CA THR A 49 14.47 -8.43 -8.68
C THR A 49 15.17 -7.59 -7.62
N PRO A 50 16.40 -7.10 -7.88
CA PRO A 50 17.26 -6.54 -6.84
C PRO A 50 16.65 -5.33 -6.11
N ASN A 51 15.80 -4.56 -6.80
CA ASN A 51 15.09 -3.42 -6.20
C ASN A 51 13.93 -3.86 -5.29
N LEU A 52 13.19 -4.91 -5.64
CA LEU A 52 12.12 -5.46 -4.79
C LEU A 52 12.71 -6.19 -3.58
N ASP A 53 13.83 -6.89 -3.76
CA ASP A 53 14.55 -7.55 -2.67
C ASP A 53 15.06 -6.54 -1.65
N ARG A 54 15.63 -5.44 -2.11
CA ARG A 54 16.03 -4.33 -1.25
C ARG A 54 14.83 -3.71 -0.53
N MET A 55 13.71 -3.50 -1.24
CA MET A 55 12.48 -2.97 -0.63
C MET A 55 11.92 -3.90 0.45
N ALA A 56 12.00 -5.22 0.27
CA ALA A 56 11.58 -6.20 1.27
C ALA A 56 12.52 -6.24 2.48
N LYS A 57 13.83 -6.07 2.28
CA LYS A 57 14.84 -6.03 3.33
C LYS A 57 14.76 -4.75 4.17
N ASP A 58 14.58 -3.61 3.50
CA ASP A 58 14.57 -2.28 4.13
C ASP A 58 13.16 -1.90 4.64
N GLY A 59 12.13 -2.70 4.31
CA GLY A 59 10.72 -2.42 4.59
C GLY A 59 9.92 -3.63 5.08
N VAL A 60 8.68 -3.75 4.63
CA VAL A 60 7.75 -4.81 5.02
C VAL A 60 7.26 -5.56 3.78
N LYS A 61 7.24 -6.90 3.86
CA LYS A 61 6.71 -7.79 2.83
C LYS A 61 5.72 -8.78 3.43
N ALA A 62 4.51 -8.84 2.88
CA ALA A 62 3.56 -9.90 3.17
C ALA A 62 3.91 -11.18 2.38
N ARG A 63 3.57 -12.37 2.90
CA ARG A 63 3.76 -13.65 2.17
C ARG A 63 2.98 -13.69 0.85
N TYR A 64 1.75 -13.17 0.89
CA TYR A 64 0.87 -12.91 -0.25
C TYR A 64 -0.26 -11.99 0.24
N VAL A 65 -1.01 -11.41 -0.70
CA VAL A 65 -2.24 -10.65 -0.41
C VAL A 65 -3.40 -11.39 -1.09
N THR A 66 -4.46 -11.66 -0.34
CA THR A 66 -5.68 -12.25 -0.90
C THR A 66 -6.51 -11.15 -1.56
N PRO A 67 -6.71 -11.15 -2.89
CA PRO A 67 -7.58 -10.19 -3.56
C PRO A 67 -9.06 -10.48 -3.24
N PRO A 68 -9.97 -9.49 -3.40
CA PRO A 68 -11.39 -9.75 -3.38
C PRO A 68 -11.81 -10.65 -4.56
N TYR A 69 -12.91 -11.38 -4.39
CA TYR A 69 -13.58 -12.04 -5.50
C TYR A 69 -14.65 -11.10 -6.08
N LEU A 70 -14.71 -10.83 -7.38
CA LEU A 70 -13.97 -11.38 -8.52
C LEU A 70 -12.55 -10.80 -8.66
N THR A 71 -11.57 -11.64 -9.02
CA THR A 71 -10.16 -11.25 -9.22
C THR A 71 -9.92 -10.59 -10.58
N ILE A 72 -10.58 -9.46 -10.82
CA ILE A 72 -10.46 -8.65 -12.04
C ILE A 72 -10.03 -7.22 -11.69
N THR A 73 -9.35 -6.56 -12.64
CA THR A 73 -8.61 -5.31 -12.47
C THR A 73 -9.41 -4.20 -11.78
N SER A 74 -10.47 -3.65 -12.39
CA SER A 74 -11.18 -2.48 -11.87
C SER A 74 -11.81 -2.73 -10.49
N PRO A 75 -12.55 -3.83 -10.26
CA PRO A 75 -13.12 -4.12 -8.94
C PRO A 75 -12.05 -4.29 -7.85
N THR A 76 -10.95 -5.00 -8.16
CA THR A 76 -9.86 -5.23 -7.19
C THR A 76 -9.16 -3.92 -6.82
N HIS A 77 -8.85 -3.08 -7.80
CA HIS A 77 -8.24 -1.78 -7.55
C HIS A 77 -9.20 -0.87 -6.77
N PHE A 78 -10.49 -0.87 -7.08
CA PHE A 78 -11.44 -0.05 -6.35
C PHE A 78 -11.65 -0.52 -4.90
N THR A 79 -11.60 -1.83 -4.64
CA THR A 79 -11.52 -2.38 -3.26
C THR A 79 -10.30 -1.85 -2.52
N LEU A 80 -9.11 -1.86 -3.13
CA LEU A 80 -7.89 -1.33 -2.51
C LEU A 80 -8.00 0.15 -2.15
N LEU A 81 -8.68 0.94 -2.99
CA LEU A 81 -8.81 2.38 -2.86
C LEU A 81 -9.92 2.82 -1.90
N THR A 82 -10.88 1.95 -1.60
CA THR A 82 -12.08 2.28 -0.82
C THR A 82 -12.19 1.49 0.48
N GLY A 83 -11.45 0.38 0.61
CA GLY A 83 -11.54 -0.54 1.75
C GLY A 83 -12.86 -1.32 1.84
N ARG A 84 -13.64 -1.35 0.75
CA ARG A 84 -14.96 -2.00 0.70
C ARG A 84 -14.94 -3.23 -0.20
N TYR A 85 -15.80 -4.21 0.09
CA TYR A 85 -16.01 -5.33 -0.82
C TYR A 85 -16.69 -4.88 -2.12
N ILE A 86 -16.57 -5.73 -3.15
CA ILE A 86 -17.07 -5.44 -4.49
C ILE A 86 -18.58 -5.14 -4.51
N GLU A 87 -19.36 -5.91 -3.75
CA GLU A 87 -20.80 -5.69 -3.59
C GLU A 87 -21.16 -4.37 -2.88
N ASN A 88 -20.28 -3.86 -2.02
CA ASN A 88 -20.50 -2.62 -1.28
C ASN A 88 -20.07 -1.38 -2.07
N HIS A 89 -19.05 -1.49 -2.92
CA HIS A 89 -18.52 -0.35 -3.69
C HIS A 89 -19.05 -0.27 -5.12
N GLY A 90 -19.88 -1.20 -5.58
CA GLY A 90 -20.63 -1.12 -6.85
C GLY A 90 -19.84 -1.30 -8.15
N VAL A 91 -18.52 -1.13 -8.17
CA VAL A 91 -17.66 -1.45 -9.33
C VAL A 91 -17.51 -2.97 -9.47
N ILE A 92 -18.49 -3.63 -10.08
CA ILE A 92 -18.58 -5.11 -10.11
C ILE A 92 -17.90 -5.77 -11.31
N HIS A 93 -17.50 -4.99 -12.32
CA HIS A 93 -16.85 -5.52 -13.52
C HIS A 93 -15.88 -4.51 -14.14
N ASN A 94 -14.92 -5.02 -14.93
CA ASN A 94 -14.04 -4.20 -15.78
C ASN A 94 -14.80 -3.46 -16.88
N MET A 95 -16.00 -3.91 -17.20
CA MET A 95 -16.82 -3.41 -18.30
C MET A 95 -18.02 -2.73 -17.69
N TRP A 96 -18.29 -1.50 -18.10
CA TRP A 96 -19.57 -0.88 -17.90
C TRP A 96 -20.59 -1.60 -18.78
N PHE A 97 -21.78 -1.83 -18.25
CA PHE A 97 -22.87 -2.40 -19.01
C PHE A 97 -24.22 -1.87 -18.53
N ASN A 98 -25.20 -1.91 -19.43
CA ASN A 98 -26.58 -1.58 -19.12
C ASN A 98 -27.47 -2.77 -19.48
N ILE A 99 -28.17 -3.31 -18.48
CA ILE A 99 -29.03 -4.50 -18.65
C ILE A 99 -30.31 -4.22 -19.44
N THR A 100 -30.76 -2.96 -19.50
CA THR A 100 -31.96 -2.55 -20.22
C THR A 100 -31.67 -2.35 -21.71
N THR A 101 -30.53 -1.72 -22.04
CA THR A 101 -30.15 -1.45 -23.44
C THR A 101 -29.24 -2.53 -24.03
N SER A 102 -28.75 -3.46 -23.21
CA SER A 102 -27.72 -4.46 -23.57
C SER A 102 -26.38 -3.87 -24.01
N GLU A 103 -26.16 -2.57 -23.81
CA GLU A 103 -24.89 -1.92 -24.14
C GLU A 103 -23.79 -2.42 -23.20
N LYS A 104 -22.58 -2.59 -23.76
CA LYS A 104 -21.38 -2.96 -23.03
C LYS A 104 -20.21 -2.14 -23.54
N LEU A 105 -19.41 -1.60 -22.63
CA LEU A 105 -18.19 -0.89 -22.96
C LEU A 105 -16.97 -1.70 -22.48
N PRO A 106 -15.92 -1.81 -23.30
CA PRO A 106 -14.70 -2.49 -22.88
C PRO A 106 -14.01 -1.74 -21.74
N TYR A 107 -12.98 -2.38 -21.17
CA TYR A 107 -12.24 -1.87 -20.01
C TYR A 107 -11.81 -0.40 -20.15
N TYR A 108 -11.18 -0.03 -21.26
CA TYR A 108 -10.68 1.33 -21.45
C TYR A 108 -11.80 2.37 -21.53
N ALA A 109 -12.86 2.08 -22.29
CA ALA A 109 -14.00 2.97 -22.42
C ALA A 109 -14.77 3.16 -21.10
N THR A 110 -14.78 2.14 -20.25
CA THR A 110 -15.41 2.16 -18.91
C THR A 110 -14.74 3.17 -17.97
N GLN A 111 -13.44 3.43 -18.13
CA GLN A 111 -12.72 4.41 -17.30
C GLN A 111 -13.29 5.83 -17.41
N PHE A 112 -14.01 6.12 -18.50
CA PHE A 112 -14.60 7.43 -18.76
C PHE A 112 -16.11 7.50 -18.43
N LYS A 113 -16.68 6.46 -17.80
CA LYS A 113 -18.07 6.44 -17.34
C LYS A 113 -18.17 6.81 -15.86
N ASN A 114 -18.40 8.09 -15.58
CA ASN A 114 -18.44 8.61 -14.20
C ASN A 114 -19.42 7.83 -13.31
N GLU A 115 -20.61 7.50 -13.81
CA GLU A 115 -21.65 6.76 -13.09
C GLU A 115 -21.23 5.34 -12.66
N TRP A 116 -20.19 4.78 -13.28
CA TRP A 116 -19.65 3.48 -12.87
C TRP A 116 -18.89 3.57 -11.55
N TRP A 117 -18.16 4.67 -11.36
CA TRP A 117 -17.24 4.89 -10.24
C TRP A 117 -17.90 5.71 -9.12
N ASP A 118 -18.71 6.70 -9.48
CA ASP A 118 -19.44 7.56 -8.55
C ASP A 118 -20.81 6.98 -8.21
N ASN A 119 -20.78 5.90 -7.43
CA ASN A 119 -21.96 5.20 -6.92
C ASN A 119 -22.19 5.42 -5.42
N GLY A 120 -21.61 6.48 -4.86
CA GLY A 120 -21.68 6.82 -3.44
C GLY A 120 -20.52 6.30 -2.58
N THR A 121 -19.59 5.53 -3.15
CA THR A 121 -18.37 5.10 -2.46
C THR A 121 -17.20 6.06 -2.73
N LEU A 122 -16.54 6.51 -1.66
CA LEU A 122 -15.42 7.46 -1.76
C LEU A 122 -14.07 6.73 -1.79
N PRO A 123 -13.25 6.94 -2.84
CA PRO A 123 -11.87 6.47 -2.84
C PRO A 123 -10.97 7.33 -1.94
N ILE A 124 -9.79 6.81 -1.63
CA ILE A 124 -8.84 7.41 -0.69
C ILE A 124 -8.45 8.85 -1.05
N TRP A 125 -8.30 9.18 -2.34
CA TRP A 125 -7.91 10.54 -2.75
C TRP A 125 -8.99 11.58 -2.46
N ILE A 126 -10.27 11.28 -2.72
CA ILE A 126 -11.38 12.17 -2.36
C ILE A 126 -11.48 12.30 -0.84
N THR A 127 -11.30 11.19 -0.12
CA THR A 127 -11.34 11.17 1.35
C THR A 127 -10.23 12.03 1.96
N ALA A 128 -9.01 11.96 1.41
CA ALA A 128 -7.88 12.78 1.82
C ALA A 128 -8.12 14.26 1.48
N GLN A 129 -8.54 14.58 0.25
CA GLN A 129 -8.82 15.96 -0.18
C GLN A 129 -9.86 16.67 0.69
N ARG A 130 -10.83 15.93 1.23
CA ARG A 130 -11.85 16.48 2.15
C ARG A 130 -11.31 16.84 3.54
N GLN A 131 -10.09 16.41 3.89
CA GLN A 131 -9.49 16.59 5.21
C GLN A 131 -8.33 17.59 5.24
N GLY A 132 -8.02 18.24 4.11
CA GLY A 132 -6.88 19.16 3.97
C GLY A 132 -5.54 18.46 3.84
#